data_AF-A0AAN6SY03-F1
#
_entry.id   AF-A0AAN6SY03-F1
#
_cell.length_a   1.000
_cell.length_b   1.000
_cell.length_c   1.000
_cell.angle_alpha   90.00
_cell.angle_beta   90.00
_cell.angle_gamma   90.00
#
_symmetry.space_group_name_H-M   'P 1'
#
loop_
_entity.id
_entity.type
_entity.pdbx_description
1 polymer ?
#
loop_
_entity_poly.entity_id
_entity_poly.type
_entity_poly.pdbx_seq_one_letter_code
_entity_poly.pdbx_strand_id
1 'polypeptide(L)'
;MLGSSQPVDPGPHDIFLLNDDLQRSTADFHKHIFDNVAIYSRYRVTALTHVKDLASIFSHEYLFFTALDTETGQSVRFLAERDVAKDVVIVGPLVTCKLGSSTKPLPLPLRILTFVTSATERPTLFEVAAVLKSTSAAGGTYKPGFKDCFWFARVVYSAFQERYKRTSTQSTVNSVSTGS
;
A
#
# COMPACT_ATOMS: atom_id res chain seq x y z
N MET A 1 43.48 14.02 17.06
CA MET A 1 42.11 14.56 16.90
C MET A 1 41.25 13.45 16.34
N LEU A 2 40.39 12.86 17.18
CA LEU A 2 39.47 11.81 16.77
C LEU A 2 38.29 12.48 16.06
N GLY A 3 38.20 12.31 14.75
CA GLY A 3 37.05 12.72 13.96
C GLY A 3 35.86 11.88 14.37
N SER A 4 34.94 12.50 15.10
CA SER A 4 33.61 11.98 15.37
C SER A 4 32.89 11.74 14.04
N SER A 5 32.76 10.48 13.64
CA SER A 5 31.86 10.04 12.59
C SER A 5 30.44 10.39 13.02
N GLN A 6 29.81 11.35 12.35
CA GLN A 6 28.36 11.55 12.50
C GLN A 6 27.64 10.23 12.17
N PRO A 7 26.60 9.85 12.93
CA PRO A 7 25.76 8.73 12.54
C PRO A 7 25.14 9.05 11.18
N VAL A 8 25.35 8.13 10.23
CA VAL A 8 24.70 8.18 8.92
C VAL A 8 23.20 8.12 9.17
N ASP A 9 22.48 9.18 8.80
CA ASP A 9 21.01 9.21 8.85
C ASP A 9 20.49 8.03 8.02
N PRO A 10 19.84 7.01 8.62
CA PRO A 10 19.36 5.87 7.86
C PRO A 10 18.38 6.38 6.82
N GLY A 11 18.68 6.11 5.54
CA GLY A 11 17.82 6.56 4.45
C GLY A 11 16.38 6.08 4.69
N PRO A 12 15.34 6.75 4.16
CA PRO A 12 13.95 6.42 4.46
C PRO A 12 13.52 5.02 4.00
N HIS A 13 14.35 4.31 3.23
CA HIS A 13 14.17 2.88 2.99
C HIS A 13 14.49 2.04 4.24
N ASP A 14 15.54 2.37 4.98
CA ASP A 14 15.96 1.67 6.20
C ASP A 14 14.97 1.88 7.36
N ILE A 15 14.27 3.01 7.38
CA ILE A 15 13.24 3.33 8.39
C ILE A 15 12.01 2.42 8.30
N PHE A 16 11.73 1.85 7.12
CA PHE A 16 10.69 0.83 6.96
C PHE A 16 11.24 -0.61 7.06
N LEU A 17 12.57 -0.78 6.99
CA LEU A 17 13.28 -2.05 7.09
C LEU A 17 13.80 -2.23 8.51
N LEU A 18 12.89 -2.48 9.45
CA LEU A 18 13.28 -2.98 10.77
C LEU A 18 13.18 -4.51 10.75
N ASN A 19 14.34 -5.17 10.79
CA ASN A 19 14.58 -6.62 10.94
C ASN A 19 14.40 -7.51 9.69
N ASP A 20 14.70 -7.04 8.47
CA ASP A 20 14.59 -7.82 7.22
C ASP A 20 13.17 -8.34 6.86
N ASP A 21 12.19 -8.14 7.73
CA ASP A 21 10.80 -8.58 7.53
C ASP A 21 10.01 -7.55 6.72
N LEU A 22 10.10 -7.72 5.40
CA LEU A 22 9.38 -6.92 4.40
C LEU A 22 7.87 -7.16 4.40
N GLN A 23 7.34 -8.07 5.23
CA GLN A 23 5.92 -8.46 5.31
C GLN A 23 5.43 -8.48 6.76
N ARG A 24 4.36 -7.73 7.08
CA ARG A 24 3.75 -7.67 8.42
C ARG A 24 2.25 -7.90 8.34
N SER A 25 1.63 -8.40 9.42
CA SER A 25 0.16 -8.41 9.48
C SER A 25 -0.39 -6.97 9.44
N THR A 26 -1.64 -6.77 9.00
CA THR A 26 -2.26 -5.43 9.02
C THR A 26 -2.35 -4.85 10.43
N ALA A 27 -2.50 -5.70 11.45
CA ALA A 27 -2.51 -5.31 12.86
C ALA A 27 -1.12 -4.85 13.33
N ASP A 28 -0.07 -5.62 13.02
CA ASP A 28 1.31 -5.28 13.40
C ASP A 28 1.81 -4.06 12.64
N PHE A 29 1.43 -3.89 11.37
CA PHE A 29 1.74 -2.70 10.59
C PHE A 29 1.13 -1.44 11.23
N HIS A 30 -0.15 -1.50 11.62
CA HIS A 30 -0.78 -0.40 12.33
C HIS A 30 -0.12 -0.13 13.69
N LYS A 31 0.15 -1.18 14.48
CA LYS A 31 0.82 -1.04 15.78
C LYS A 31 2.19 -0.39 15.63
N HIS A 32 2.98 -0.85 14.65
CA HIS A 32 4.29 -0.31 14.35
C HIS A 32 4.26 1.18 14.01
N ILE A 33 3.32 1.61 13.16
CA ILE A 33 3.15 3.02 12.82
C ILE A 33 2.72 3.83 14.04
N PHE A 34 1.82 3.29 14.85
CA PHE A 34 1.33 3.94 16.07
C PHE A 34 2.45 4.15 17.09
N ASP A 35 3.23 3.10 17.40
CA ASP A 35 4.33 3.16 18.37
C ASP A 35 5.44 4.12 17.92
N ASN A 36 5.56 4.37 16.62
CA ASN A 36 6.59 5.21 16.00
C ASN A 36 6.00 6.46 15.33
N VAL A 37 4.93 7.03 15.90
CA VAL A 37 4.19 8.15 15.30
C VAL A 37 5.08 9.37 15.01
N ALA A 38 6.09 9.63 15.84
CA ALA A 38 7.03 10.73 15.63
C ALA A 38 7.72 10.63 14.25
N ILE A 39 8.07 9.41 13.84
CA ILE A 39 8.72 9.14 12.55
C ILE A 39 7.69 9.15 11.42
N TYR A 40 6.56 8.47 11.60
CA TYR A 40 5.61 8.26 10.49
C TYR A 40 4.63 9.41 10.26
N SER A 41 4.55 10.38 11.19
CA SER A 41 3.67 11.55 11.07
C SER A 41 3.97 12.44 9.87
N ARG A 42 5.19 12.37 9.32
CA ARG A 42 5.61 13.09 8.10
C ARG A 42 5.23 12.40 6.79
N TYR A 43 4.70 11.18 6.83
CA TYR A 43 4.36 10.44 5.60
C TYR A 43 2.94 10.75 5.13
N ARG A 44 2.82 11.05 3.83
CA ARG A 44 1.54 11.32 3.15
C ARG A 44 1.36 10.40 1.96
N VAL A 45 0.20 9.77 1.88
CA VAL A 45 -0.13 8.84 0.81
C VAL A 45 -0.53 9.64 -0.43
N THR A 46 0.18 9.40 -1.53
CA THR A 46 0.02 10.14 -2.79
C THR A 46 -0.84 9.39 -3.79
N ALA A 47 -0.85 8.06 -3.72
CA ALA A 47 -1.71 7.24 -4.56
C ALA A 47 -2.11 5.94 -3.85
N LEU A 48 -3.31 5.45 -4.17
CA LEU A 48 -3.84 4.15 -3.80
C LEU A 48 -4.43 3.47 -5.05
N THR A 49 -3.93 2.30 -5.39
CA THR A 49 -4.27 1.56 -6.61
C THR A 49 -4.85 0.20 -6.25
N HIS A 50 -6.03 -0.10 -6.78
CA HIS A 50 -6.59 -1.46 -6.78
C HIS A 50 -6.06 -2.23 -7.98
N VAL A 51 -5.45 -3.38 -7.73
CA VAL A 51 -4.73 -4.18 -8.71
C VAL A 51 -5.31 -5.58 -8.77
N LYS A 52 -5.41 -6.12 -9.98
CA LYS A 52 -5.71 -7.53 -10.25
C LYS A 52 -4.46 -8.23 -10.76
N ASP A 53 -4.05 -9.29 -10.08
CA ASP A 53 -2.97 -10.16 -10.55
C ASP A 53 -3.49 -11.10 -11.63
N LEU A 54 -3.16 -10.78 -12.88
CA LEU A 54 -3.54 -11.57 -14.05
C LEU A 54 -2.76 -12.90 -14.13
N ALA A 55 -1.65 -13.04 -13.42
CA ALA A 55 -0.88 -14.28 -13.35
C ALA A 55 -1.42 -15.27 -12.30
N SER A 56 -2.38 -14.84 -11.47
CA SER A 56 -3.01 -15.69 -10.46
C SER A 56 -4.16 -16.49 -11.05
N ILE A 57 -4.16 -17.81 -10.83
CA ILE A 57 -5.25 -18.72 -11.24
C ILE A 57 -6.62 -18.33 -10.68
N PHE A 58 -6.65 -17.59 -9.57
CA PHE A 58 -7.87 -17.09 -8.93
C PHE A 58 -8.05 -15.58 -9.10
N SER A 59 -7.26 -14.93 -9.96
CA SER A 59 -7.32 -13.48 -10.17
C SER A 59 -7.20 -12.68 -8.87
N HIS A 60 -6.19 -12.99 -8.06
CA HIS A 60 -5.96 -12.34 -6.76
C HIS A 60 -5.95 -10.81 -6.88
N GLU A 61 -6.67 -10.12 -6.00
CA GLU A 61 -6.74 -8.66 -6.01
C GLU A 61 -6.17 -8.07 -4.73
N TYR A 62 -5.40 -6.99 -4.86
CA TYR A 62 -4.69 -6.34 -3.76
C TYR A 62 -4.58 -4.84 -3.99
N LEU A 63 -4.05 -4.14 -2.99
CA LEU A 63 -3.80 -2.70 -3.06
C LEU A 63 -2.32 -2.39 -3.16
N PHE A 64 -1.96 -1.48 -4.06
CA PHE A 64 -0.72 -0.72 -3.96
C PHE A 64 -0.99 0.65 -3.39
N PHE A 65 -0.11 1.17 -2.55
CA PHE A 65 -0.11 2.58 -2.21
C PHE A 65 1.30 3.13 -2.11
N THR A 66 1.42 4.43 -2.36
CA THR A 66 2.69 5.17 -2.29
C THR A 66 2.60 6.21 -1.18
N ALA A 67 3.55 6.20 -0.25
CA ALA A 67 3.69 7.22 0.77
C ALA A 67 4.93 8.07 0.48
N LEU A 68 4.74 9.38 0.43
CA LEU A 68 5.78 10.39 0.32
C LEU A 68 6.18 10.84 1.73
N ASP A 69 7.47 10.78 2.02
CA ASP A 69 8.07 11.50 3.14
C ASP A 69 8.09 13.00 2.80
N THR A 70 7.36 13.81 3.56
CA THR A 70 7.28 15.26 3.28
C THR A 70 8.54 16.03 3.67
N GLU A 71 9.44 15.46 4.46
CA GLU A 71 10.71 16.10 4.85
C GLU A 71 11.80 15.83 3.82
N THR A 72 11.93 14.57 3.37
CA THR A 72 13.00 14.16 2.43
C THR A 72 12.57 14.19 0.97
N GLY A 73 11.26 14.22 0.69
CA GLY A 73 10.70 14.11 -0.65
C GLY A 73 10.77 12.69 -1.25
N GLN A 74 11.23 11.71 -0.49
CA GLN A 74 11.37 10.33 -0.96
C GLN A 74 10.06 9.54 -0.82
N SER A 75 9.80 8.65 -1.77
CA SER A 75 8.57 7.85 -1.81
C SER A 75 8.84 6.38 -1.52
N VAL A 76 7.94 5.77 -0.74
CA VAL A 76 7.94 4.35 -0.43
C VAL A 76 6.66 3.71 -0.92
N ARG A 77 6.76 2.54 -1.55
CA ARG A 77 5.63 1.77 -2.04
C ARG A 77 5.31 0.61 -1.12
N PHE A 78 4.03 0.32 -1.03
CA PHE A 78 3.46 -0.73 -0.19
C PHE A 78 2.49 -1.55 -1.02
N LEU A 79 2.41 -2.84 -0.72
CA LEU A 79 1.34 -3.74 -1.14
C LEU A 79 0.55 -4.15 0.10
N ALA A 80 -0.77 -4.11 0.04
CA ALA A 80 -1.62 -4.72 1.06
C ALA A 80 -2.54 -5.76 0.42
N GLU A 81 -2.51 -6.98 0.95
CA GLU A 81 -3.31 -8.10 0.44
C GLU A 81 -3.92 -8.91 1.57
N ARG A 82 -5.03 -9.58 1.25
CA ARG A 82 -5.71 -10.55 2.10
C ARG A 82 -5.50 -11.94 1.51
N ASP A 83 -4.75 -12.77 2.20
CA ASP A 83 -4.49 -14.15 1.83
C ASP A 83 -5.25 -15.12 2.75
N VAL A 84 -5.36 -16.38 2.35
CA VAL A 84 -5.97 -17.48 3.10
C VAL A 84 -5.35 -17.60 4.49
N ALA A 85 -4.03 -17.42 4.59
CA ALA A 85 -3.29 -17.54 5.84
C ALA A 85 -3.33 -16.27 6.70
N LYS A 86 -3.23 -15.08 6.08
CA LYS A 86 -3.14 -13.80 6.79
C LYS A 86 -3.37 -12.60 5.88
N ASP A 87 -3.84 -11.51 6.48
CA ASP A 87 -3.87 -10.19 5.85
C ASP A 87 -2.55 -9.46 6.15
N VAL A 88 -1.88 -8.98 5.11
CA VAL A 88 -0.50 -8.48 5.22
C VAL A 88 -0.29 -7.17 4.49
N VAL A 89 0.72 -6.45 4.95
CA VAL A 89 1.33 -5.30 4.28
C VAL A 89 2.78 -5.66 3.96
N ILE A 90 3.15 -5.52 2.69
CA ILE A 90 4.50 -5.72 2.17
C ILE A 90 5.09 -4.35 1.82
N VAL A 91 6.32 -4.08 2.22
CA VAL A 91 7.00 -2.79 2.01
C VAL A 91 8.13 -2.91 0.99
N GLY A 92 8.37 -1.86 0.21
CA GLY A 92 9.66 -1.67 -0.46
C GLY A 92 9.88 -2.46 -1.76
N PRO A 93 11.15 -2.75 -2.14
CA PRO A 93 11.53 -3.27 -3.46
C PRO A 93 10.89 -4.61 -3.85
N LEU A 94 10.39 -5.42 -2.90
CA LEU A 94 9.66 -6.65 -3.19
C LEU A 94 8.35 -6.42 -3.93
N VAL A 95 7.76 -5.23 -3.80
CA VAL A 95 6.62 -4.80 -4.61
C VAL A 95 6.98 -4.83 -6.10
N THR A 96 8.16 -4.32 -6.45
CA THR A 96 8.72 -4.35 -7.82
C THR A 96 9.08 -5.76 -8.29
N CYS A 97 9.47 -6.67 -7.39
CA CYS A 97 9.74 -8.07 -7.74
C CYS A 97 8.47 -8.87 -8.08
N LYS A 98 7.32 -8.57 -7.45
CA LYS A 98 6.00 -9.14 -7.85
C LYS A 98 5.54 -8.66 -9.23
N LEU A 99 6.08 -7.55 -9.73
CA LEU A 99 5.66 -6.88 -10.97
C LEU A 99 6.41 -7.33 -12.23
N GLY A 100 7.48 -8.14 -12.14
CA GLY A 100 8.37 -8.38 -13.29
C GLY A 100 8.89 -9.81 -13.41
N SER A 101 8.24 -10.61 -14.25
CA SER A 101 8.85 -11.77 -14.90
C SER A 101 8.38 -11.79 -16.36
N SER A 102 9.30 -11.95 -17.31
CA SER A 102 9.03 -11.89 -18.77
C SER A 102 8.06 -12.97 -19.27
N THR A 103 7.70 -13.93 -18.43
CA THR A 103 6.82 -15.06 -18.76
C THR A 103 5.43 -14.97 -18.12
N LYS A 104 5.14 -13.93 -17.32
CA LYS A 104 3.86 -13.77 -16.62
C LYS A 104 3.15 -12.47 -17.03
N PRO A 105 1.82 -12.48 -17.16
CA PRO A 105 1.04 -11.26 -17.34
C PRO A 105 1.35 -10.25 -16.23
N LEU A 106 1.55 -8.98 -16.61
CA LEU A 106 1.74 -7.91 -15.65
C LEU A 106 0.44 -7.71 -14.83
N PRO A 107 0.55 -7.36 -13.54
CA PRO A 107 -0.60 -6.97 -12.74
C PRO A 107 -1.36 -5.81 -13.39
N LEU A 108 -2.68 -5.93 -13.48
CA LEU A 108 -3.55 -4.93 -14.10
C LEU A 108 -4.03 -3.93 -13.02
N PRO A 109 -3.61 -2.66 -13.06
CA PRO A 109 -4.19 -1.62 -12.22
C PRO A 109 -5.63 -1.36 -12.67
N LEU A 110 -6.61 -1.80 -11.88
CA LEU A 110 -8.02 -1.62 -12.19
C LEU A 110 -8.46 -0.17 -11.98
N ARG A 111 -8.08 0.40 -10.84
CA ARG A 111 -8.50 1.74 -10.41
C ARG A 111 -7.39 2.40 -9.60
N ILE A 112 -7.14 3.67 -9.86
CA ILE A 112 -6.14 4.47 -9.15
C ILE A 112 -6.84 5.67 -8.53
N LEU A 113 -6.63 5.91 -7.24
CA LEU A 113 -6.89 7.18 -6.58
C LEU A 113 -5.58 7.93 -6.44
N THR A 114 -5.51 9.12 -7.02
CA THR A 114 -4.37 10.03 -6.86
C THR A 114 -4.80 11.19 -5.98
N PHE A 115 -4.09 11.41 -4.87
CA PHE A 115 -4.39 12.48 -3.92
C PHE A 115 -3.63 13.75 -4.34
N VAL A 116 -4.27 14.51 -5.24
CA VAL A 116 -3.67 15.65 -5.96
C VAL A 116 -3.55 16.94 -5.14
N THR A 117 -4.17 16.98 -3.97
CA THR A 117 -4.23 18.16 -3.13
C THR A 117 -2.98 18.33 -2.24
N SER A 118 -2.98 19.41 -1.45
CA SER A 118 -1.89 19.78 -0.56
C SER A 118 -1.51 18.66 0.42
N ALA A 119 -0.28 18.69 0.96
CA ALA A 119 0.21 17.65 1.87
C ALA A 119 -0.68 17.46 3.12
N THR A 120 -1.40 18.50 3.55
CA THR A 120 -2.33 18.45 4.70
C THR A 120 -3.67 17.80 4.37
N GLU A 121 -4.03 17.70 3.10
CA GLU A 121 -5.29 17.09 2.63
C GLU A 121 -5.12 15.64 2.15
N ARG A 122 -3.87 15.18 2.03
CA ARG A 122 -3.55 13.78 1.70
C ARG A 122 -3.75 12.88 2.90
N PRO A 123 -4.15 11.61 2.69
CA PRO A 123 -4.18 10.64 3.77
C PRO A 123 -2.80 10.49 4.41
N THR A 124 -2.78 10.39 5.74
CA THR A 124 -1.59 9.99 6.48
C THR A 124 -1.35 8.50 6.31
N LEU A 125 -0.10 8.07 6.49
CA LEU A 125 0.21 6.64 6.50
C LEU A 125 -0.53 5.90 7.63
N PHE A 126 -0.72 6.57 8.77
CA PHE A 126 -1.48 6.05 9.90
C PHE A 126 -2.96 5.79 9.55
N GLU A 127 -3.63 6.71 8.84
CA GLU A 127 -5.02 6.51 8.39
C GLU A 127 -5.16 5.29 7.48
N VAL A 128 -4.22 5.08 6.55
CA VAL A 128 -4.19 3.87 5.71
C VAL A 128 -4.03 2.62 6.56
N ALA A 129 -3.07 2.59 7.48
CA ALA A 129 -2.86 1.45 8.35
C ALA A 129 -4.08 1.13 9.23
N ALA A 130 -4.78 2.17 9.72
CA ALA A 130 -5.98 2.00 10.53
C ALA A 130 -7.14 1.40 9.74
N VAL A 131 -7.34 1.84 8.49
CA VAL A 131 -8.36 1.29 7.60
C VAL A 131 -8.05 -0.16 7.22
N LEU A 132 -6.78 -0.48 6.93
CA LEU A 132 -6.34 -1.85 6.65
C LEU A 132 -6.62 -2.78 7.83
N LYS A 133 -6.15 -2.42 9.03
CA LYS A 133 -6.41 -3.17 10.27
C LYS A 133 -7.91 -3.37 10.52
N SER A 134 -8.70 -2.30 10.41
CA SER A 134 -10.14 -2.36 10.66
C SER A 134 -10.87 -3.24 9.65
N THR A 135 -10.45 -3.19 8.38
CA THR A 135 -11.01 -4.03 7.32
C THR A 135 -10.67 -5.50 7.56
N SER A 136 -9.42 -5.81 7.93
CA SER A 136 -9.01 -7.17 8.31
C SER A 136 -9.84 -7.72 9.47
N ALA A 137 -10.03 -6.92 10.53
CA ALA A 137 -10.86 -7.29 11.68
C ALA A 137 -12.31 -7.56 11.27
N ALA A 138 -12.90 -6.70 10.43
CA ALA A 138 -14.26 -6.88 9.92
C ALA A 138 -14.39 -8.06 8.94
N GLY A 139 -13.29 -8.47 8.30
CA GLY A 139 -13.23 -9.62 7.41
C GLY A 139 -13.22 -10.94 8.15
N GLY A 140 -12.67 -10.99 9.37
CA GLY A 140 -12.47 -12.23 10.13
C GLY A 140 -11.63 -13.24 9.36
N THR A 141 -11.96 -14.53 9.46
CA THR A 141 -11.33 -15.60 8.67
C THR A 141 -11.62 -15.45 7.17
N TYR A 142 -10.65 -15.83 6.32
CA TYR A 142 -10.81 -15.83 4.87
C TYR A 142 -12.02 -16.68 4.44
N LYS A 143 -12.90 -16.11 3.62
CA LYS A 143 -14.07 -16.80 3.06
C LYS A 143 -14.11 -16.56 1.54
N PRO A 144 -13.74 -17.56 0.71
CA PRO A 144 -13.80 -17.45 -0.74
C PRO A 144 -15.20 -16.98 -1.21
N GLY A 145 -15.25 -15.97 -2.08
CA GLY A 145 -16.49 -15.43 -2.63
C GLY A 145 -17.26 -14.46 -1.72
N PHE A 146 -16.77 -14.17 -0.50
CA PHE A 146 -17.47 -13.25 0.42
C PHE A 146 -16.53 -12.28 1.16
N LYS A 147 -15.54 -12.81 1.90
CA LYS A 147 -14.51 -12.04 2.62
C LYS A 147 -13.13 -12.48 2.13
N ASP A 148 -12.95 -12.37 0.83
CA ASP A 148 -11.74 -12.74 0.11
C ASP A 148 -10.88 -11.51 -0.23
N CYS A 149 -9.83 -11.73 -1.03
CA CYS A 149 -8.89 -10.70 -1.48
C CYS A 149 -9.59 -9.55 -2.24
N PHE A 150 -10.52 -9.87 -3.15
CA PHE A 150 -11.34 -8.88 -3.86
C PHE A 150 -12.16 -8.04 -2.89
N TRP A 151 -12.86 -8.68 -1.96
CA TRP A 151 -13.66 -7.95 -0.96
C TRP A 151 -12.79 -6.98 -0.16
N PHE A 152 -11.62 -7.42 0.30
CA PHE A 152 -10.70 -6.61 1.09
C PHE A 152 -10.20 -5.40 0.31
N ALA A 153 -9.64 -5.61 -0.88
CA ALA A 153 -9.07 -4.55 -1.71
C ALA A 153 -10.15 -3.54 -2.12
N ARG A 154 -11.36 -4.03 -2.47
CA ARG A 154 -12.51 -3.17 -2.78
C ARG A 154 -12.95 -2.33 -1.57
N VAL A 155 -13.12 -2.93 -0.39
CA VAL A 155 -13.61 -2.21 0.80
C VAL A 155 -12.64 -1.10 1.20
N VAL A 156 -11.34 -1.40 1.26
CA VAL A 156 -10.33 -0.39 1.58
C VAL A 156 -10.30 0.71 0.51
N TYR A 157 -10.28 0.35 -0.77
CA TYR A 157 -10.30 1.33 -1.85
C TYR A 157 -11.53 2.26 -1.76
N SER A 158 -12.73 1.68 -1.59
CA SER A 158 -13.97 2.45 -1.48
C SER A 158 -14.00 3.36 -0.26
N ALA A 159 -13.40 2.94 0.87
CA ALA A 159 -13.29 3.80 2.05
C ALA A 159 -12.49 5.08 1.75
N PHE A 160 -11.38 4.97 1.03
CA PHE A 160 -10.59 6.13 0.61
C PHE A 160 -11.25 6.93 -0.52
N GLN A 161 -11.91 6.26 -1.47
CA GLN A 161 -12.65 6.93 -2.53
C GLN A 161 -13.73 7.84 -1.96
N GLU A 162 -14.55 7.34 -1.02
CA GLU A 162 -15.62 8.13 -0.42
C GLU A 162 -15.08 9.27 0.44
N ARG A 163 -14.08 8.98 1.28
CA ARG A 163 -13.49 9.96 2.20
C ARG A 163 -12.78 11.10 1.47
N TYR A 164 -12.12 10.83 0.35
CA TYR A 164 -11.29 11.79 -0.39
C TYR A 164 -11.88 12.16 -1.76
N LYS A 165 -13.19 11.95 -1.99
CA LYS A 165 -13.83 12.21 -3.30
C LYS A 165 -13.67 13.63 -3.84
N ARG A 166 -13.44 14.62 -2.96
CA ARG A 166 -13.23 16.04 -3.34
C ARG A 166 -11.77 16.40 -3.56
N THR A 167 -10.85 15.59 -3.04
CA THR A 167 -9.41 15.88 -2.95
C THR A 167 -8.56 14.82 -3.66
N SER A 168 -9.20 13.91 -4.39
CA SER A 168 -8.54 12.89 -5.20
C SER A 168 -9.13 12.86 -6.60
N THR A 169 -8.31 12.42 -7.56
CA THR A 169 -8.75 12.08 -8.91
C THR A 169 -8.75 10.56 -9.06
N GLN A 170 -9.75 10.04 -9.77
CA GLN A 170 -9.86 8.63 -10.05
C GLN A 170 -9.60 8.35 -11.53
N SER A 171 -8.74 7.37 -11.80
CA SER A 171 -8.51 6.86 -13.14
C SER A 171 -8.80 5.36 -13.18
N THR A 172 -9.47 4.90 -14.24
CA THR A 172 -9.67 3.48 -14.54
C THR A 172 -8.89 3.12 -15.79
N VAL A 173 -8.16 2.02 -15.76
CA VAL A 173 -7.51 1.51 -16.98
C VAL A 173 -8.55 0.71 -17.75
N ASN A 174 -9.15 1.34 -18.76
CA ASN A 174 -9.91 0.61 -19.78
C ASN A 174 -8.88 -0.13 -20.63
N SER A 175 -9.02 -1.45 -20.73
CA SER A 175 -8.21 -2.28 -21.61
C SER A 175 -8.14 -1.65 -23.01
N VAL A 176 -6.92 -1.53 -23.53
CA VAL A 176 -6.63 -1.06 -24.89
C VAL A 176 -7.57 -1.74 -25.87
N SER A 177 -8.28 -0.95 -26.68
CA SER A 177 -9.00 -1.41 -27.86
C SER A 177 -8.04 -2.23 -28.71
N THR A 178 -8.32 -3.51 -28.89
CA THR A 178 -7.69 -4.32 -29.93
C THR A 178 -8.01 -3.68 -31.27
N GLY A 179 -7.05 -2.91 -31.81
CA GLY A 179 -7.08 -2.46 -33.19
C GLY A 179 -7.13 -3.71 -34.08
N SER A 180 -8.19 -3.80 -34.86
CA SER A 180 -8.30 -4.74 -35.98
C SER A 180 -7.54 -4.20 -37.19
#